data_AF-K2PLT4-F1
#
_entry.id   AF-K2PLT4-F1
#
_cell.length_a   1.000
_cell.length_b   1.000
_cell.length_c   1.000
_cell.angle_alpha   90.00
_cell.angle_beta   90.00
_cell.angle_gamma   90.00
#
_symmetry.space_group_name_H-M   'P 1'
#
loop_
_entity.id
_entity.type
_entity.pdbx_description
1 polymer ?
#
loop_
_entity_poly.entity_id
_entity_poly.type
_entity_poly.pdbx_seq_one_letter_code
_entity_poly.pdbx_strand_id
1 'polypeptide(L)'
;MIFEENIATFVQNIHQDNKDGHGFDHIYRVVQLAKKILATEPQANSDLVLAAAYLHDTYDEKLYPDVALQKQKVAEFLKSLNYSKEKQDKIFYIIDNMSYSSNLTQQKELDINGQIVQDADRLDAMGAWGIVRTLEYGWTH
;
A
#
# COMPACT_ATOMS: atom_id res chain seq x y z
N MET A 1 -6.75 10.94 -13.28
CA MET A 1 -7.20 9.79 -14.07
C MET A 1 -6.01 9.01 -14.65
N ILE A 2 -5.16 9.58 -15.50
CA ILE A 2 -3.99 8.86 -16.10
C ILE A 2 -3.01 8.30 -15.05
N PHE A 3 -2.77 9.05 -13.97
CA PHE A 3 -1.87 8.63 -12.89
C PHE A 3 -2.32 7.32 -12.19
N GLU A 4 -3.59 7.25 -11.77
CA GLU A 4 -4.12 6.07 -11.06
C GLU A 4 -4.11 4.83 -11.96
N GLU A 5 -4.44 4.97 -13.24
CA GLU A 5 -4.42 3.85 -14.20
C GLU A 5 -3.01 3.29 -14.39
N ASN A 6 -2.00 4.16 -14.49
CA ASN A 6 -0.61 3.74 -14.63
C ASN A 6 -0.11 3.00 -13.37
N ILE A 7 -0.40 3.55 -12.18
CA ILE A 7 -0.04 2.90 -10.90
C ILE A 7 -0.77 1.58 -10.73
N ALA A 8 -2.07 1.54 -10.98
CA ALA A 8 -2.86 0.33 -10.85
C ALA A 8 -2.32 -0.77 -11.79
N THR A 9 -1.98 -0.43 -13.04
CA THR A 9 -1.40 -1.37 -14.00
C THR A 9 -0.04 -1.89 -13.53
N PHE A 10 0.83 -1.01 -13.03
CA PHE A 10 2.13 -1.40 -12.49
C PHE A 10 1.99 -2.39 -11.32
N VAL A 11 1.10 -2.09 -10.38
CA VAL A 11 0.83 -2.95 -9.23
C VAL A 11 0.17 -4.27 -9.65
N GLN A 12 -0.80 -4.25 -10.57
CA GLN A 12 -1.39 -5.46 -11.12
C GLN A 12 -0.31 -6.39 -11.67
N ASN A 13 0.64 -5.85 -12.45
CA ASN A 13 1.76 -6.61 -13.01
C ASN A 13 2.69 -7.22 -11.94
N ILE A 14 2.88 -6.53 -10.81
CA ILE A 14 3.69 -7.04 -9.69
C ILE A 14 3.00 -8.22 -8.98
N HIS A 15 1.67 -8.18 -8.85
CA HIS A 15 0.89 -9.15 -8.08
C HIS A 15 0.20 -10.23 -8.93
N GLN A 16 0.47 -10.35 -10.25
CA GLN A 16 -0.26 -11.28 -11.14
C GLN A 16 -0.22 -12.74 -10.71
N ASP A 17 0.87 -13.16 -10.06
CA ASP A 17 1.08 -14.55 -9.66
C ASP A 17 0.72 -14.84 -8.19
N ASN A 18 0.29 -13.83 -7.42
CA ASN A 18 -0.01 -13.97 -5.99
C ASN A 18 -1.43 -14.48 -5.73
N LYS A 19 -1.56 -15.56 -4.96
CA LYS A 19 -2.83 -16.23 -4.61
C LYS A 19 -3.09 -16.35 -3.10
N ASP A 20 -2.33 -15.63 -2.29
CA ASP A 20 -2.26 -15.75 -0.84
C ASP A 20 -3.05 -14.67 -0.07
N GLY A 21 -3.99 -13.99 -0.75
CA GLY A 21 -4.78 -12.90 -0.17
C GLY A 21 -4.10 -11.53 -0.21
N HIS A 22 -2.85 -11.44 -0.73
CA HIS A 22 -2.13 -10.19 -1.07
C HIS A 22 -2.17 -9.88 -2.57
N GLY A 23 -3.21 -10.34 -3.25
CA GLY A 23 -3.46 -10.04 -4.67
C GLY A 23 -3.95 -8.60 -4.88
N PHE A 24 -4.06 -8.19 -6.15
CA PHE A 24 -4.54 -6.86 -6.52
C PHE A 24 -5.92 -6.51 -5.92
N ASP A 25 -6.78 -7.50 -5.67
CA ASP A 25 -8.09 -7.28 -5.06
C ASP A 25 -8.00 -6.65 -3.66
N HIS A 26 -7.02 -7.04 -2.85
CA HIS A 26 -6.77 -6.43 -1.55
C HIS A 26 -6.38 -4.96 -1.71
N ILE A 27 -5.38 -4.69 -2.56
CA ILE A 27 -4.89 -3.34 -2.84
C ILE A 27 -6.04 -2.45 -3.37
N TYR A 28 -6.87 -2.98 -4.26
CA TYR A 28 -8.01 -2.26 -4.78
C TYR A 28 -9.00 -1.85 -3.68
N ARG A 29 -9.34 -2.76 -2.75
CA ARG A 29 -10.23 -2.46 -1.62
C ARG A 29 -9.61 -1.42 -0.67
N VAL A 30 -8.31 -1.54 -0.35
CA VAL A 30 -7.58 -0.54 0.45
C VAL A 30 -7.64 0.84 -0.22
N VAL A 31 -7.42 0.94 -1.52
CA VAL A 31 -7.54 2.21 -2.24
C VAL A 31 -8.96 2.77 -2.19
N GLN A 32 -10.00 1.94 -2.34
CA GLN A 32 -11.38 2.42 -2.20
C GLN A 32 -11.69 2.92 -0.79
N LEU A 33 -11.16 2.27 0.24
CA LEU A 33 -11.29 2.73 1.64
C LEU A 33 -10.53 4.03 1.86
N ALA A 34 -9.29 4.14 1.38
CA ALA A 34 -8.50 5.36 1.45
C ALA A 34 -9.20 6.55 0.75
N LYS A 35 -9.83 6.32 -0.42
CA LYS A 35 -10.66 7.33 -1.11
C LYS A 35 -11.84 7.80 -0.27
N LYS A 36 -12.50 6.89 0.47
CA LYS A 36 -13.61 7.24 1.37
C LYS A 36 -13.14 8.08 2.55
N ILE A 37 -11.99 7.72 3.15
CA ILE A 37 -11.42 8.49 4.27
C ILE A 37 -10.93 9.87 3.78
N LEU A 38 -10.28 9.95 2.61
CA LEU A 38 -9.86 11.21 1.99
C LEU A 38 -11.02 12.19 1.79
N ALA A 39 -12.24 11.69 1.53
CA ALA A 39 -13.41 12.55 1.38
C ALA A 39 -13.79 13.29 2.67
N THR A 40 -13.34 12.82 3.84
CA THR A 40 -13.56 13.47 5.14
C THR A 40 -12.35 14.25 5.65
N GLU A 41 -11.17 14.08 5.02
CA GLU A 41 -9.89 14.67 5.46
C GLU A 41 -9.32 15.64 4.41
N PRO A 42 -9.89 16.85 4.24
CA PRO A 42 -9.51 17.79 3.18
C PRO A 42 -8.06 18.32 3.27
N GLN A 43 -7.42 18.20 4.43
CA GLN A 43 -6.02 18.56 4.67
C GLN A 43 -5.03 17.51 4.17
N ALA A 44 -5.49 16.30 3.87
CA ALA A 44 -4.65 15.23 3.38
C ALA A 44 -4.31 15.41 1.89
N ASN A 45 -3.08 15.02 1.54
CA ASN A 45 -2.61 15.02 0.17
C ASN A 45 -3.07 13.72 -0.52
N SER A 46 -4.15 13.82 -1.29
CA SER A 46 -4.72 12.68 -2.03
C SER A 46 -3.72 11.97 -2.94
N ASP A 47 -2.79 12.71 -3.57
CA ASP A 47 -1.76 12.16 -4.44
C ASP A 47 -0.79 11.24 -3.67
N LEU A 48 -0.36 11.65 -2.46
CA LEU A 48 0.50 10.84 -1.60
C LEU A 48 -0.24 9.63 -1.03
N VAL A 49 -1.47 9.84 -0.54
CA VAL A 49 -2.28 8.76 0.06
C VAL A 49 -2.55 7.66 -0.97
N LEU A 50 -2.99 8.03 -2.17
CA LEU A 50 -3.34 7.04 -3.19
C LEU A 50 -2.10 6.33 -3.73
N ALA A 51 -0.99 7.04 -3.95
CA ALA A 51 0.27 6.42 -4.36
C ALA A 51 0.74 5.40 -3.33
N ALA A 52 0.77 5.76 -2.04
CA ALA A 52 1.17 4.86 -0.98
C ALA A 52 0.21 3.67 -0.81
N ALA A 53 -1.11 3.90 -0.88
CA ALA A 53 -2.12 2.84 -0.80
C ALA A 53 -2.00 1.82 -1.94
N TYR A 54 -1.71 2.26 -3.17
CA TYR A 54 -1.46 1.33 -4.26
C TYR A 54 -0.15 0.54 -4.10
N LEU A 55 0.90 1.17 -3.56
CA LEU A 55 2.25 0.62 -3.56
C LEU A 55 2.62 -0.14 -2.28
N HIS A 56 1.80 -0.11 -1.22
CA HIS A 56 2.22 -0.56 0.11
C HIS A 56 2.69 -2.03 0.18
N ASP A 57 2.09 -2.92 -0.62
CA ASP A 57 2.46 -4.35 -0.66
C ASP A 57 3.47 -4.71 -1.76
N THR A 58 3.94 -3.74 -2.56
CA THR A 58 4.78 -4.01 -3.75
C THR A 58 6.22 -4.46 -3.44
N TYR A 59 6.65 -4.36 -2.18
CA TYR A 59 7.95 -4.82 -1.71
C TYR A 59 7.88 -5.38 -0.28
N ASP A 60 6.74 -5.96 0.12
CA ASP A 60 6.63 -6.67 1.39
C ASP A 60 7.68 -7.81 1.43
N GLU A 61 8.46 -7.85 2.51
CA GLU A 61 9.50 -8.85 2.77
C GLU A 61 8.97 -10.29 2.80
N LYS A 62 7.68 -10.48 3.07
CA LYS A 62 7.00 -11.78 3.02
C LYS A 62 6.78 -12.27 1.59
N LEU A 63 6.67 -11.35 0.64
CA LEU A 63 6.37 -11.63 -0.76
C LEU A 63 7.64 -11.68 -1.62
N TYR A 64 8.66 -10.89 -1.25
CA TYR A 64 9.87 -10.73 -2.06
C TYR A 64 11.16 -10.93 -1.25
N PRO A 65 12.06 -11.83 -1.67
CA PRO A 65 13.33 -12.06 -0.97
C PRO A 65 14.33 -10.90 -1.15
N ASP A 66 14.22 -10.11 -2.22
CA ASP A 66 15.08 -8.94 -2.48
C ASP A 66 14.25 -7.64 -2.46
N VAL A 67 13.97 -7.16 -1.25
CA VAL A 67 13.23 -5.91 -1.00
C VAL A 67 13.96 -4.70 -1.61
N ALA A 68 15.30 -4.69 -1.63
CA ALA A 68 16.08 -3.57 -2.15
C ALA A 68 15.88 -3.41 -3.66
N LEU A 69 15.92 -4.52 -4.41
CA LEU A 69 15.64 -4.53 -5.84
C LEU A 69 14.20 -4.08 -6.15
N GLN A 70 13.22 -4.50 -5.35
CA GLN A 70 11.83 -4.09 -5.56
C GLN A 70 11.62 -2.59 -5.26
N LYS A 71 12.20 -2.08 -4.16
CA LYS A 71 12.19 -0.64 -3.86
C LYS A 71 12.83 0.18 -5.00
N GLN A 72 13.89 -0.31 -5.62
CA GLN A 72 14.49 0.35 -6.79
C GLN A 72 13.51 0.43 -7.96
N LYS A 73 12.83 -0.67 -8.30
CA LYS A 73 11.82 -0.68 -9.38
C LYS A 73 10.67 0.29 -9.11
N VAL A 74 10.17 0.36 -7.87
CA VAL A 74 9.14 1.32 -7.47
C VAL A 74 9.65 2.76 -7.59
N ALA A 75 10.89 3.03 -7.19
CA ALA A 75 11.50 4.36 -7.33
C ALA A 75 11.65 4.78 -8.79
N GLU A 76 12.10 3.87 -9.66
CA GLU A 76 12.20 4.09 -11.11
C GLU A 76 10.83 4.35 -11.74
N PHE A 77 9.81 3.60 -11.32
CA PHE A 77 8.43 3.80 -11.75
C PHE A 77 7.88 5.16 -11.31
N LEU A 78 8.00 5.53 -10.03
CA LEU A 78 7.58 6.84 -9.53
C LEU A 78 8.32 7.99 -10.24
N LYS A 79 9.61 7.81 -10.53
CA LYS A 79 10.39 8.76 -11.33
C LYS A 79 9.84 8.91 -12.74
N SER A 80 9.42 7.82 -13.39
CA SER A 80 8.77 7.87 -14.71
C SER A 80 7.44 8.65 -14.70
N LEU A 81 6.77 8.71 -13.54
CA LEU A 81 5.57 9.51 -13.30
C LEU A 81 5.88 10.96 -12.87
N ASN A 82 7.13 11.39 -12.95
CA ASN A 82 7.61 12.72 -12.54
C ASN A 82 7.44 13.04 -11.03
N TYR A 83 7.45 12.02 -10.16
CA TYR A 83 7.52 12.26 -8.73
C TYR A 83 8.87 12.82 -8.33
N SER A 84 8.87 13.93 -7.59
CA SER A 84 10.08 14.47 -6.97
C SER A 84 10.65 13.49 -5.95
N LYS A 85 11.96 13.60 -5.69
CA LYS A 85 12.63 12.77 -4.67
C LYS A 85 11.95 12.92 -3.30
N GLU A 86 11.57 14.14 -2.93
CA GLU A 86 10.83 14.41 -1.68
C GLU A 86 9.50 13.65 -1.59
N LYS A 87 8.71 13.61 -2.68
CA LYS A 87 7.46 12.84 -2.68
C LYS A 87 7.73 11.34 -2.60
N GLN A 88 8.74 10.84 -3.31
CA GLN A 88 9.14 9.43 -3.26
C GLN A 88 9.60 9.03 -1.85
N ASP A 89 10.30 9.91 -1.14
CA ASP A 89 10.75 9.62 0.22
C ASP A 89 9.56 9.58 1.20
N LYS A 90 8.54 10.44 1.02
CA LYS A 90 7.28 10.43 1.81
C LYS A 90 6.46 9.16 1.60
N ILE A 91 6.08 8.89 0.34
CA ILE A 91 6.24 7.59 -0.31
C ILE A 91 6.62 6.38 0.55
N PHE A 92 7.90 6.06 0.42
CA PHE A 92 8.57 4.95 1.08
C PHE A 92 8.46 5.05 2.60
N TYR A 93 8.51 6.24 3.19
CA TYR A 93 8.35 6.40 4.63
C TYR A 93 7.00 5.90 5.13
N ILE A 94 5.89 6.20 4.44
CA ILE A 94 4.57 5.70 4.82
C ILE A 94 4.56 4.17 4.79
N ILE A 95 4.95 3.60 3.66
CA ILE A 95 4.89 2.16 3.43
C ILE A 95 5.79 1.40 4.44
N ASP A 96 7.01 1.91 4.67
CA ASP A 96 7.98 1.28 5.57
C ASP A 96 7.57 1.32 7.05
N ASN A 97 6.62 2.17 7.43
CA ASN A 97 6.24 2.38 8.84
C ASN A 97 4.75 2.16 9.13
N MET A 98 3.92 1.82 8.13
CA MET A 98 2.48 1.61 8.32
C MET A 98 2.10 0.22 8.85
N SER A 99 2.94 -0.80 8.64
CA SER A 99 2.61 -2.19 8.99
C SER A 99 2.35 -2.37 10.50
N TYR A 100 1.53 -3.35 10.86
CA TYR A 100 1.31 -3.67 12.28
C TYR A 100 2.60 -4.11 12.98
N SER A 101 3.40 -4.97 12.33
CA SER A 101 4.67 -5.49 12.87
C SER A 101 5.70 -4.38 13.11
N SER A 102 5.83 -3.41 12.20
CA SER A 102 6.74 -2.27 12.38
C SER A 102 6.35 -1.39 13.59
N ASN A 103 5.09 -1.40 14.00
CA ASN A 103 4.58 -0.62 15.12
C ASN A 103 4.59 -1.38 16.47
N LEU A 104 5.02 -2.65 16.52
CA LEU A 104 5.10 -3.44 17.76
C LEU A 104 6.32 -3.08 18.63
N THR A 105 7.42 -2.66 18.02
CA THR A 105 8.67 -2.32 18.72
C THR A 105 8.78 -0.83 19.00
N GLN A 106 8.42 0.01 18.04
CA GLN A 106 8.37 1.46 18.19
C GLN A 106 7.24 2.02 17.32
N GLN A 107 6.23 2.62 17.95
CA GLN A 107 5.21 3.36 17.20
C GLN A 107 5.88 4.54 16.50
N LYS A 108 5.87 4.52 15.17
CA LYS A 108 6.32 5.62 14.35
C LYS A 108 5.10 6.50 14.06
N GLU A 109 5.19 7.78 14.40
CA GLU A 109 4.14 8.73 14.03
C GLU A 109 4.17 8.94 12.51
N LEU A 110 3.12 8.48 11.84
CA LEU A 110 2.81 8.86 10.48
C LEU A 110 2.06 10.19 10.47
N ASP A 111 2.27 10.98 9.43
CA ASP A 111 1.41 12.14 9.17
C ASP A 111 -0.01 11.70 8.79
N ILE A 112 -0.91 12.67 8.59
CA ILE A 112 -2.30 12.37 8.19
C ILE A 112 -2.38 11.48 6.94
N ASN A 113 -1.42 11.60 6.01
CA ASN A 113 -1.42 10.79 4.80
C ASN A 113 -1.14 9.32 5.12
N GLY A 114 -0.09 9.06 5.91
CA GLY A 114 0.23 7.69 6.32
C GLY A 114 -0.81 7.07 7.24
N GLN A 115 -1.45 7.87 8.11
CA GLN A 115 -2.54 7.41 8.97
C GLN A 115 -3.74 6.94 8.14
N ILE A 116 -4.13 7.67 7.10
CA ILE A 116 -5.23 7.26 6.21
C ILE A 116 -4.93 5.93 5.53
N VAL A 117 -3.70 5.75 5.03
CA VAL A 117 -3.31 4.50 4.35
C VAL A 117 -3.29 3.34 5.34
N GLN A 118 -2.76 3.56 6.54
CA GLN A 118 -2.74 2.58 7.63
C GLN A 118 -4.16 2.17 8.06
N ASP A 119 -5.07 3.13 8.21
CA ASP A 119 -6.45 2.85 8.60
C ASP A 119 -7.20 2.08 7.50
N ALA A 120 -7.01 2.46 6.23
CA ALA A 120 -7.61 1.77 5.10
C ALA A 120 -7.15 0.30 5.00
N ASP A 121 -5.85 0.03 5.19
CA ASP A 121 -5.29 -1.32 5.19
C ASP A 121 -5.85 -2.17 6.35
N ARG A 122 -5.83 -1.63 7.57
CA ARG A 122 -6.36 -2.31 8.76
C ARG A 122 -7.86 -2.59 8.66
N LEU A 123 -8.63 -1.66 8.10
CA LEU A 123 -10.08 -1.86 7.89
C LEU A 123 -10.37 -3.00 6.91
N ASP A 124 -9.53 -3.20 5.88
CA ASP A 124 -9.67 -4.34 4.95
C ASP A 124 -9.36 -5.69 5.61
N ALA A 125 -8.50 -5.69 6.63
CA ALA A 125 -8.18 -6.87 7.42
C ALA A 125 -9.23 -7.20 8.51
N MET A 126 -10.30 -6.39 8.64
CA MET A 126 -11.37 -6.58 9.62
C MET A 126 -12.70 -6.99 8.97
N GLY A 127 -13.69 -7.33 9.80
CA GLY A 127 -15.04 -7.66 9.33
C GLY A 127 -15.10 -8.92 8.47
N ALA A 128 -16.08 -8.99 7.57
CA ALA A 128 -16.30 -10.17 6.73
C ALA A 128 -15.09 -10.50 5.82
N TRP A 129 -14.41 -9.48 5.29
CA TRP A 129 -13.20 -9.67 4.48
C TRP A 129 -12.00 -10.13 5.30
N GLY A 130 -11.85 -9.64 6.53
CA GLY A 130 -10.85 -10.15 7.47
C GLY A 130 -10.99 -11.65 7.73
N ILE A 131 -12.22 -12.15 7.87
CA ILE A 131 -12.49 -13.60 8.05
C ILE A 131 -12.05 -14.37 6.81
N VAL A 132 -12.41 -13.91 5.61
CA VAL A 132 -12.02 -14.56 4.34
C VAL A 132 -10.50 -14.60 4.19
N ARG A 133 -9.80 -13.47 4.38
CA ARG A 133 -8.33 -13.41 4.29
C ARG A 133 -7.64 -14.32 5.30
N THR A 134 -8.18 -14.40 6.52
CA THR A 134 -7.64 -15.31 7.55
C THR A 134 -7.73 -16.76 7.11
N LEU A 135 -8.86 -17.16 6.51
CA LEU A 135 -9.05 -18.51 5.98
C LEU A 135 -8.14 -18.78 4.77
N GLU A 136 -8.05 -17.85 3.82
CA GLU A 136 -7.19 -17.96 2.64
C GLU A 136 -5.72 -18.17 3.05
N TYR A 137 -5.20 -17.32 3.94
CA TYR A 137 -3.82 -17.44 4.45
C TYR A 137 -3.57 -18.79 5.14
N GLY A 138 -4.53 -19.26 5.94
CA GLY A 138 -4.44 -20.54 6.65
C GLY A 138 -4.61 -21.78 5.77
N TRP A 139 -5.14 -21.64 4.55
CA TRP A 139 -5.26 -22.74 3.59
C TRP A 139 -4.06 -22.87 2.65
N THR A 140 -3.32 -21.78 2.42
CA THR A 140 -2.09 -21.78 1.61
C THR A 140 -0.84 -22.23 2.36
N HIS A 141 -0.88 -22.22 3.70
CA HIS A 141 0.19 -22.69 4.59
C HIS A 141 -0.12 -24.08 5.18
#